data_AF-X1AEB2-F1
#
_entry.id   AF-X1AEB2-F1
#
_cell.length_a   1.000
_cell.length_b   1.000
_cell.length_c   1.000
_cell.angle_alpha   90.00
_cell.angle_beta   90.00
_cell.angle_gamma   90.00
#
_symmetry.space_group_name_H-M   'P 1'
#
loop_
_entity.id
_entity.type
_entity.pdbx_description
1 polymer ?
#
loop_
_entity_poly.entity_id
_entity_poly.type
_entity_poly.pdbx_seq_one_letter_code
_entity_poly.pdbx_strand_id
1 'polypeptide(L)'
;MSGAVAYYNCDAILCPIGSWAPEGRSTNSFECEEDCETATFMGSTTCDGDNMRILSDVYEAMNGDKWSDNNWFYSDDECEWTGITCYYGDGGQKFINRVELSDMKLSGTVPSSLFTLVGLEYLDLSNNFISFQFDGIENAKSLQVLDITSTGLDSFDYIEQLAGTSITELYMSNNNVNERIPDSIYDLTGLTILNVSKHLTAMRLHAHAQSFLSDSTSHQFLTPSLHSDCTQQIE
;
A
#
# COMPACT_ATOMS: atom_id res chain seq x y z
N MET A 1 14.56 33.10 26.73
CA MET A 1 14.37 32.28 25.52
C MET A 1 15.50 31.28 25.49
N SER A 2 15.19 30.01 25.65
CA SER A 2 16.16 28.90 25.63
C SER A 2 15.83 28.04 24.42
N GLY A 3 16.86 27.53 23.72
CA GLY A 3 16.71 26.77 22.47
C GLY A 3 17.63 27.29 21.37
N ALA A 4 17.55 26.71 20.17
CA ALA A 4 18.45 27.01 19.05
C ALA A 4 18.51 28.51 18.68
N VAL A 5 17.40 29.24 18.86
CA VAL A 5 17.33 30.70 18.64
C VAL A 5 18.28 31.49 19.55
N ALA A 6 18.51 31.03 20.79
CA ALA A 6 19.44 31.67 21.72
C ALA A 6 20.92 31.37 21.40
N TYR A 7 21.19 30.29 20.67
CA TYR A 7 22.54 29.87 20.30
C TYR A 7 22.98 30.44 18.95
N TYR A 8 22.08 30.48 17.96
CA TYR A 8 22.37 30.93 16.59
C TYR A 8 21.88 32.35 16.28
N ASN A 9 21.29 33.07 17.24
CA ASN A 9 20.73 34.42 17.06
C ASN A 9 19.80 34.49 15.82
N CYS A 10 19.97 35.51 14.96
CA CYS A 10 19.13 35.75 13.78
C CYS A 10 19.51 34.88 12.57
N ASP A 11 20.49 34.00 12.69
CA ASP A 11 20.96 33.13 11.60
C ASP A 11 20.21 31.78 11.54
N ALA A 12 19.12 31.65 12.29
CA ALA A 12 18.26 30.46 12.29
C ALA A 12 17.12 30.61 11.25
N ILE A 13 17.46 30.61 9.96
CA ILE A 13 16.45 30.58 8.89
C ILE A 13 15.93 29.15 8.77
N LEU A 14 14.80 28.88 9.43
CA LEU A 14 14.10 27.60 9.30
C LEU A 14 13.76 27.32 7.84
N CYS A 15 13.82 26.04 7.45
CA CYS A 15 13.43 25.66 6.10
C CYS A 15 11.99 26.06 5.80
N PRO A 16 11.70 26.72 4.67
CA PRO A 16 10.33 27.06 4.31
C PRO A 16 9.46 25.81 4.16
N ILE A 17 8.14 26.00 4.25
CA ILE A 17 7.17 24.94 3.92
C ILE A 17 7.45 24.46 2.49
N GLY A 18 7.41 23.15 2.27
CA GLY A 18 7.81 22.54 1.00
C GLY A 18 9.31 22.24 0.90
N SER A 19 10.07 22.40 1.99
CA SER A 19 11.51 22.13 2.02
C SER A 19 11.97 21.60 3.38
N TRP A 20 13.11 20.93 3.40
CA TRP A 20 13.66 20.33 4.62
C TRP A 20 15.19 20.46 4.68
N ALA A 21 15.75 20.32 5.88
CA ALA A 21 17.19 20.10 6.09
C ALA A 21 17.38 19.33 7.40
N PRO A 22 18.46 18.58 7.62
CA PRO A 22 18.65 17.78 8.83
C PRO A 22 18.49 18.56 10.15
N GLU A 23 18.89 19.83 10.17
CA GLU A 23 18.75 20.72 11.32
C GLU A 23 17.47 21.57 11.32
N GLY A 24 16.57 21.34 10.37
CA GLY A 24 15.34 22.09 10.18
C GLY A 24 15.59 23.54 9.77
N ARG A 25 16.79 23.84 9.27
CA ARG A 25 17.18 25.18 8.84
C ARG A 25 18.30 25.11 7.83
N SER A 26 18.41 26.16 7.03
CA SER A 26 19.59 26.36 6.20
C SER A 26 20.79 26.70 7.09
N THR A 27 21.93 26.09 6.81
CA THR A 27 23.23 26.34 7.43
C THR A 27 24.30 26.49 6.36
N ASN A 28 25.49 26.93 6.75
CA ASN A 28 26.65 26.99 5.83
C ASN A 28 27.06 25.62 5.26
N SER A 29 26.54 24.52 5.80
CA SER A 29 26.89 23.15 5.41
C SER A 29 25.74 22.40 4.75
N PHE A 30 24.50 22.85 4.95
CA PHE A 30 23.28 22.22 4.46
C PHE A 30 22.25 23.30 4.13
N GLU A 31 21.93 23.43 2.84
CA GLU A 31 20.81 24.26 2.39
C GLU A 31 19.50 23.46 2.49
N CYS A 32 18.37 24.16 2.57
CA CYS A 32 17.07 23.50 2.56
C CYS A 32 16.81 22.93 1.17
N GLU A 33 16.60 21.62 1.11
CA GLU A 33 16.23 20.94 -0.12
C GLU A 33 14.76 21.22 -0.41
N GLU A 34 14.50 21.82 -1.58
CA GLU A 34 13.17 22.17 -2.07
C GLU A 34 12.45 20.95 -2.67
N ASP A 35 11.21 21.12 -3.14
CA ASP A 35 10.35 20.05 -3.69
C ASP A 35 9.96 18.95 -2.69
N CYS A 36 9.89 19.33 -1.42
CA CYS A 36 9.46 18.48 -0.34
C CYS A 36 7.97 18.69 -0.01
N GLU A 37 7.06 18.21 -0.86
CA GLU A 37 5.61 18.44 -0.72
C GLU A 37 5.03 17.99 0.64
N THR A 38 5.74 17.08 1.32
CA THR A 38 5.41 16.52 2.63
C THR A 38 5.89 17.38 3.82
N ALA A 39 6.82 18.32 3.60
CA ALA A 39 7.32 19.25 4.61
C ALA A 39 6.33 20.40 4.86
N THR A 40 5.24 20.12 5.58
CA THR A 40 4.15 21.08 5.80
C THR A 40 4.42 22.13 6.87
N PHE A 41 5.53 21.99 7.62
CA PHE A 41 5.91 22.90 8.70
C PHE A 41 7.23 23.61 8.39
N MET A 42 7.33 24.88 8.82
CA MET A 42 8.60 25.60 8.79
C MET A 42 9.62 24.87 9.68
N GLY A 43 10.76 24.57 9.07
CA GLY A 43 11.89 23.90 9.70
C GLY A 43 11.75 22.39 9.81
N SER A 44 11.11 21.78 8.83
CA SER A 44 11.04 20.32 8.69
C SER A 44 12.46 19.73 8.66
N THR A 45 12.69 18.74 9.52
CA THR A 45 13.99 18.06 9.67
C THR A 45 14.13 16.81 8.82
N THR A 46 13.07 16.45 8.10
CA THR A 46 12.96 15.29 7.20
C THR A 46 12.12 15.67 5.99
N CYS A 47 12.38 15.02 4.85
CA CYS A 47 11.54 15.12 3.66
C CYS A 47 10.59 13.95 3.43
N ASP A 48 10.54 13.04 4.38
CA ASP A 48 9.49 12.05 4.42
C ASP A 48 8.36 12.66 5.21
N GLY A 49 7.15 12.65 4.62
CA GLY A 49 5.95 13.00 5.37
C GLY A 49 5.94 12.12 6.59
N ASP A 50 6.08 12.74 7.76
CA ASP A 50 6.28 12.07 9.04
C ASP A 50 5.51 10.73 9.04
N ASN A 51 6.25 9.61 9.07
CA ASN A 51 5.64 8.27 9.04
C ASN A 51 4.49 8.20 10.05
N MET A 52 4.65 8.87 11.19
CA MET A 52 3.64 8.99 12.23
C MET A 52 2.37 9.72 11.75
N ARG A 53 2.49 10.76 10.92
CA ARG A 53 1.34 11.45 10.29
C ARG A 53 0.61 10.53 9.31
N ILE A 54 1.36 9.86 8.43
CA ILE A 54 0.76 8.93 7.45
C ILE A 54 0.02 7.80 8.19
N LEU A 55 0.66 7.20 9.20
CA LEU A 55 0.02 6.18 10.02
C LEU A 55 -1.15 6.74 10.83
N SER A 56 -1.09 7.99 11.31
CA SER A 56 -2.25 8.62 11.96
C SER A 56 -3.44 8.73 11.01
N ASP A 57 -3.23 9.11 9.76
CA ASP A 57 -4.28 9.15 8.73
C ASP A 57 -4.88 7.75 8.52
N VAL A 58 -4.04 6.70 8.48
CA VAL A 58 -4.47 5.29 8.37
C VAL A 58 -5.33 4.88 9.56
N TYR A 59 -4.89 5.21 10.78
CA TYR A 59 -5.63 4.92 12.01
C TYR A 59 -7.01 5.59 11.99
N GLU A 60 -7.08 6.88 11.67
CA GLU A 60 -8.34 7.62 11.64
C GLU A 60 -9.28 7.12 10.54
N ALA A 61 -8.78 6.99 9.30
CA ALA A 61 -9.57 6.60 8.14
C ALA A 61 -10.13 5.18 8.24
N MET A 62 -9.42 4.29 8.94
CA MET A 62 -9.74 2.87 9.02
C MET A 62 -10.29 2.44 10.39
N ASN A 63 -10.83 3.39 11.17
CA ASN A 63 -11.48 3.16 12.48
C ASN A 63 -10.55 2.48 13.51
N GLY A 64 -9.35 3.00 13.69
CA GLY A 64 -8.29 2.53 14.61
C GLY A 64 -8.75 2.10 16.00
N ASP A 65 -9.71 2.84 16.57
CA ASP A 65 -10.27 2.57 17.90
C ASP A 65 -10.98 1.21 18.03
N LYS A 66 -11.31 0.57 16.89
CA LYS A 66 -12.01 -0.72 16.83
C LYS A 66 -11.10 -1.89 16.45
N TRP A 67 -9.83 -1.64 16.20
CA TRP A 67 -8.90 -2.67 15.77
C TRP A 67 -8.65 -3.69 16.90
N SER A 68 -8.34 -4.93 16.52
CA SER A 68 -7.99 -5.98 17.48
C SER A 68 -6.53 -5.83 17.93
N ASP A 69 -6.26 -5.98 19.23
CA ASP A 69 -4.91 -6.00 19.83
C ASP A 69 -3.96 -4.89 19.32
N ASN A 70 -4.49 -3.67 19.27
CA ASN A 70 -3.81 -2.50 18.76
C ASN A 70 -2.99 -1.79 19.85
N ASN A 71 -1.70 -1.58 19.63
CA ASN A 71 -0.80 -0.80 20.49
C ASN A 71 -0.35 0.53 19.84
N TRP A 72 -0.99 0.96 18.74
CA TRP A 72 -0.63 2.20 18.06
C TRP A 72 -0.71 3.38 19.04
N PHE A 73 0.23 4.32 18.89
CA PHE A 73 0.44 5.46 19.80
C PHE A 73 0.88 5.11 21.23
N TYR A 74 1.21 3.85 21.54
CA TYR A 74 1.77 3.48 22.84
C TYR A 74 3.23 3.88 23.01
N SER A 75 3.97 3.95 21.90
CA SER A 75 5.37 4.34 21.83
C SER A 75 5.56 5.51 20.85
N ASP A 76 6.56 6.34 21.13
CA ASP A 76 7.03 7.40 20.23
C ASP A 76 7.83 6.83 19.04
N ASP A 77 8.11 5.53 19.03
CA ASP A 77 8.67 4.82 17.88
C ASP A 77 7.59 4.01 17.17
N GLU A 78 7.20 4.46 15.97
CA GLU A 78 6.19 3.80 15.14
C GLU A 78 6.57 2.39 14.71
N CYS A 79 7.86 2.04 14.77
CA CYS A 79 8.35 0.70 14.49
C CYS A 79 8.03 -0.32 15.57
N GLU A 80 7.54 0.12 16.75
CA GLU A 80 7.03 -0.75 17.81
C GLU A 80 5.52 -1.00 17.68
N TRP A 81 4.86 -0.35 16.72
CA TRP A 81 3.41 -0.45 16.54
C TRP A 81 3.04 -1.77 15.84
N THR A 82 1.88 -2.32 16.21
CA THR A 82 1.34 -3.59 15.71
C THR A 82 1.29 -3.54 14.19
N GLY A 83 1.95 -4.50 13.54
CA GLY A 83 1.95 -4.62 12.08
C GLY A 83 2.89 -3.67 11.34
N ILE A 84 3.68 -2.84 12.03
CA ILE A 84 4.65 -1.94 11.39
C ILE A 84 6.05 -2.54 11.50
N THR A 85 6.73 -2.71 10.36
CA THR A 85 8.15 -3.05 10.32
C THR A 85 8.92 -1.93 9.64
N CYS A 86 10.02 -1.53 10.28
CA CYS A 86 10.94 -0.55 9.75
C CYS A 86 12.28 -1.17 9.36
N TYR A 87 12.96 -0.53 8.42
CA TYR A 87 14.37 -0.75 8.14
C TYR A 87 15.17 0.54 8.27
N TYR A 88 16.48 0.38 8.46
CA TYR A 88 17.43 1.48 8.55
C TYR A 88 18.34 1.43 7.33
N GLY A 89 18.35 2.49 6.54
CA GLY A 89 19.26 2.62 5.40
C GLY A 89 20.69 2.89 5.84
N ASP A 90 21.62 2.87 4.89
CA ASP A 90 23.07 3.06 5.13
C ASP A 90 23.41 4.43 5.77
N GLY A 91 22.50 5.40 5.70
CA GLY A 91 22.60 6.72 6.35
C GLY A 91 21.96 6.82 7.74
N GLY A 92 21.44 5.72 8.30
CA GLY A 92 20.68 5.72 9.55
C GLY A 92 19.25 6.27 9.42
N GLN A 93 18.81 6.60 8.21
CA GLN A 93 17.43 7.00 7.93
C GLN A 93 16.50 5.80 8.15
N LYS A 94 15.37 6.07 8.82
CA LYS A 94 14.36 5.08 9.18
C LYS A 94 13.23 5.11 8.15
N PHE A 95 12.85 3.95 7.67
CA PHE A 95 11.78 3.79 6.69
C PHE A 95 10.85 2.66 7.12
N ILE A 96 9.55 2.82 6.89
CA ILE A 96 8.59 1.72 7.01
C ILE A 96 8.64 0.93 5.71
N ASN A 97 8.96 -0.37 5.78
CA ASN A 97 8.89 -1.25 4.62
C ASN A 97 7.76 -2.27 4.65
N ARG A 98 7.18 -2.56 5.82
CA ARG A 98 6.05 -3.49 5.91
C ARG A 98 4.94 -2.92 6.76
N VAL A 99 3.72 -3.03 6.24
CA VAL A 99 2.47 -2.76 6.93
C VAL A 99 1.62 -4.04 6.84
N GLU A 100 1.49 -4.73 7.97
CA GLU A 100 0.90 -6.05 8.11
C GLU A 100 -0.28 -5.97 9.08
N LEU A 101 -1.47 -5.65 8.56
CA LEU A 101 -2.67 -5.38 9.35
C LEU A 101 -3.78 -6.41 9.06
N SER A 102 -3.40 -7.64 8.73
CA SER A 102 -4.34 -8.74 8.45
C SER A 102 -5.19 -9.09 9.67
N ASP A 103 -6.49 -9.38 9.47
CA ASP A 103 -7.44 -9.82 10.51
C ASP A 103 -7.52 -8.87 11.73
N MET A 104 -7.33 -7.57 11.50
CA MET A 104 -7.38 -6.55 12.56
C MET A 104 -8.76 -5.93 12.76
N LYS A 105 -9.80 -6.40 12.05
CA LYS A 105 -11.14 -5.78 12.01
C LYS A 105 -11.10 -4.34 11.48
N LEU A 106 -10.17 -4.05 10.59
CA LEU A 106 -10.12 -2.75 9.92
C LEU A 106 -11.43 -2.51 9.18
N SER A 107 -11.90 -1.25 9.18
CA SER A 107 -13.09 -0.85 8.44
C SER A 107 -13.01 0.61 8.02
N GLY A 108 -13.65 0.99 6.92
CA GLY A 108 -13.48 2.33 6.34
C GLY A 108 -12.74 2.28 5.02
N THR A 109 -12.13 3.38 4.60
CA THR A 109 -11.42 3.47 3.30
C THR A 109 -9.92 3.56 3.54
N VAL A 110 -9.12 2.87 2.72
CA VAL A 110 -7.66 2.99 2.79
C VAL A 110 -7.25 4.37 2.28
N PRO A 111 -6.57 5.20 3.08
CA PRO A 111 -6.16 6.53 2.62
C PRO A 111 -4.98 6.43 1.66
N SER A 112 -4.99 7.22 0.58
CA SER A 112 -3.91 7.25 -0.41
C SER A 112 -2.57 7.75 0.15
N SER A 113 -2.57 8.42 1.30
CA SER A 113 -1.34 8.78 2.02
C SER A 113 -0.53 7.56 2.45
N LEU A 114 -1.16 6.38 2.62
CA LEU A 114 -0.44 5.13 2.87
C LEU A 114 0.55 4.80 1.74
N PHE A 115 0.19 5.13 0.50
CA PHE A 115 1.02 4.88 -0.68
C PHE A 115 2.17 5.86 -0.83
N THR A 116 2.28 6.89 0.03
CA THR A 116 3.43 7.81 0.03
C THR A 116 4.53 7.40 1.00
N LEU A 117 4.42 6.23 1.66
CA LEU A 117 5.51 5.62 2.41
C LEU A 117 6.60 5.16 1.43
N VAL A 118 7.68 5.93 1.32
CA VAL A 118 8.76 5.74 0.34
C VAL A 118 9.39 4.34 0.41
N GLY A 119 9.50 3.79 1.62
CA GLY A 119 10.10 2.48 1.87
C GLY A 119 9.14 1.29 1.72
N LEU A 120 7.85 1.50 1.47
CA LEU A 120 6.84 0.44 1.55
C LEU A 120 7.06 -0.63 0.48
N GLU A 121 7.42 -1.84 0.90
CA GLU A 121 7.64 -3.01 0.05
C GLU A 121 6.51 -4.03 0.16
N TYR A 122 5.91 -4.14 1.35
CA TYR A 122 4.92 -5.15 1.68
C TYR A 122 3.70 -4.53 2.35
N LEU A 123 2.53 -4.70 1.74
CA LEU A 123 1.25 -4.25 2.29
C LEU A 123 0.27 -5.43 2.37
N ASP A 124 -0.09 -5.82 3.58
CA ASP A 124 -1.12 -6.83 3.85
C ASP A 124 -2.25 -6.23 4.66
N LEU A 125 -3.41 -6.11 4.02
CA LEU A 125 -4.66 -5.66 4.61
C LEU A 125 -5.72 -6.76 4.59
N SER A 126 -5.31 -8.01 4.36
CA SER A 126 -6.21 -9.13 4.12
C SER A 126 -7.14 -9.43 5.30
N ASN A 127 -8.28 -10.06 5.02
CA ASN A 127 -9.26 -10.47 6.04
C ASN A 127 -9.80 -9.30 6.88
N ASN A 128 -10.09 -8.18 6.24
CA ASN A 128 -10.68 -7.00 6.87
C ASN A 128 -11.94 -6.53 6.13
N PHE A 129 -12.69 -5.58 6.69
CA PHE A 129 -13.93 -5.06 6.08
C PHE A 129 -13.74 -3.64 5.55
N ILE A 130 -12.87 -3.49 4.56
CA ILE A 130 -12.39 -2.20 4.07
C ILE A 130 -12.85 -1.91 2.64
N SER A 131 -13.03 -0.63 2.33
CA SER A 131 -13.17 -0.14 0.97
C SER A 131 -11.76 0.13 0.43
N PHE A 132 -11.22 -0.82 -0.33
CA PHE A 132 -9.91 -0.66 -0.98
C PHE A 132 -10.08 0.01 -2.35
N GLN A 133 -9.21 0.96 -2.66
CA GLN A 133 -9.13 1.62 -3.96
C GLN A 133 -7.66 1.67 -4.39
N PHE A 134 -7.39 1.55 -5.69
CA PHE A 134 -6.03 1.64 -6.22
C PHE A 134 -5.55 3.09 -6.40
N ASP A 135 -6.40 4.10 -6.18
CA ASP A 135 -6.07 5.51 -6.40
C ASP A 135 -4.82 5.95 -5.61
N GLY A 136 -3.81 6.43 -6.33
CA GLY A 136 -2.54 6.89 -5.78
C GLY A 136 -1.53 5.78 -5.50
N ILE A 137 -1.85 4.52 -5.79
CA ILE A 137 -0.95 3.38 -5.55
C ILE A 137 0.34 3.47 -6.37
N GLU A 138 0.34 4.21 -7.49
CA GLU A 138 1.53 4.49 -8.28
C GLU A 138 2.60 5.24 -7.49
N ASN A 139 2.25 5.89 -6.37
CA ASN A 139 3.21 6.56 -5.50
C ASN A 139 4.05 5.58 -4.66
N ALA A 140 3.54 4.36 -4.44
CA ALA A 140 4.23 3.31 -3.71
C ALA A 140 5.29 2.62 -4.60
N LYS A 141 6.32 3.37 -4.99
CA LYS A 141 7.35 2.94 -5.97
C LYS A 141 8.05 1.64 -5.58
N SER A 142 8.23 1.42 -4.29
CA SER A 142 8.93 0.27 -3.73
C SER A 142 8.02 -0.94 -3.49
N LEU A 143 6.70 -0.80 -3.69
CA LEU A 143 5.73 -1.84 -3.35
C LEU A 143 5.94 -3.09 -4.23
N GLN A 144 6.19 -4.22 -3.59
CA GLN A 144 6.47 -5.51 -4.23
C GLN A 144 5.37 -6.53 -3.97
N VAL A 145 4.74 -6.49 -2.79
CA VAL A 145 3.68 -7.41 -2.40
C VAL A 145 2.46 -6.63 -1.91
N LEU A 146 1.32 -6.92 -2.52
CA LEU A 146 0.01 -6.41 -2.08
C LEU A 146 -0.93 -7.57 -1.83
N ASP A 147 -1.38 -7.72 -0.57
CA ASP A 147 -2.45 -8.65 -0.19
C ASP A 147 -3.68 -7.88 0.30
N ILE A 148 -4.73 -7.96 -0.51
CA ILE A 148 -6.07 -7.43 -0.24
C ILE A 148 -7.12 -8.55 -0.34
N THR A 149 -6.72 -9.78 -0.06
CA THR A 149 -7.59 -10.95 0.02
C THR A 149 -8.70 -10.72 1.06
N SER A 150 -9.94 -11.05 0.71
CA SER A 150 -11.09 -10.94 1.63
C SER A 150 -11.24 -9.55 2.25
N THR A 151 -11.06 -8.47 1.47
CA THR A 151 -11.21 -7.09 1.94
C THR A 151 -12.59 -6.50 1.64
N GLY A 152 -13.30 -7.09 0.67
CA GLY A 152 -14.59 -6.59 0.20
C GLY A 152 -14.51 -5.81 -1.11
N LEU A 153 -13.33 -5.76 -1.75
CA LEU A 153 -13.09 -5.12 -3.05
C LEU A 153 -14.21 -5.44 -4.06
N ASP A 154 -14.81 -4.42 -4.65
CA ASP A 154 -15.97 -4.53 -5.55
C ASP A 154 -15.74 -3.95 -6.95
N SER A 155 -14.67 -3.17 -7.15
CA SER A 155 -14.26 -2.54 -8.41
C SER A 155 -12.75 -2.69 -8.65
N PHE A 156 -12.32 -2.56 -9.91
CA PHE A 156 -10.92 -2.46 -10.32
C PHE A 156 -10.52 -1.03 -10.75
N ASP A 157 -11.26 -0.02 -10.30
CA ASP A 157 -10.94 1.37 -10.61
C ASP A 157 -9.49 1.71 -10.22
N TYR A 158 -8.78 2.37 -11.16
CA TYR A 158 -7.39 2.79 -11.04
C TYR A 158 -6.34 1.67 -10.97
N ILE A 159 -6.71 0.41 -11.22
CA ILE A 159 -5.77 -0.72 -11.09
C ILE A 159 -4.56 -0.61 -12.04
N GLU A 160 -4.68 0.13 -13.14
CA GLU A 160 -3.57 0.42 -14.04
C GLU A 160 -2.43 1.22 -13.38
N GLN A 161 -2.70 1.94 -12.28
CA GLN A 161 -1.69 2.66 -11.51
C GLN A 161 -0.66 1.72 -10.86
N LEU A 162 -0.98 0.43 -10.70
CA LEU A 162 0.01 -0.58 -10.30
C LEU A 162 1.23 -0.63 -11.24
N ALA A 163 1.10 -0.20 -12.49
CA ALA A 163 2.23 -0.11 -13.42
C ALA A 163 3.31 0.89 -12.98
N GLY A 164 2.97 1.82 -12.07
CA GLY A 164 3.91 2.76 -11.46
C GLY A 164 4.69 2.21 -10.26
N THR A 165 4.45 0.96 -9.86
CA THR A 165 5.04 0.29 -8.70
C THR A 165 6.07 -0.78 -9.12
N SER A 166 6.68 -1.44 -8.14
CA SER A 166 7.59 -2.58 -8.34
C SER A 166 6.89 -3.93 -8.06
N ILE A 167 5.57 -4.00 -8.26
CA ILE A 167 4.75 -5.13 -7.81
C ILE A 167 5.20 -6.45 -8.46
N THR A 168 5.35 -7.47 -7.63
CA THR A 168 5.74 -8.84 -8.00
C THR A 168 4.72 -9.88 -7.57
N GLU A 169 3.96 -9.61 -6.51
CA GLU A 169 2.94 -10.50 -6.00
C GLU A 169 1.65 -9.71 -5.68
N LEU A 170 0.53 -10.13 -6.28
CA LEU A 170 -0.77 -9.51 -6.10
C LEU A 170 -1.82 -10.55 -5.69
N TYR A 171 -2.33 -10.41 -4.47
CA TYR A 171 -3.36 -11.28 -3.89
C TYR A 171 -4.66 -10.50 -3.71
N MET A 172 -5.69 -10.88 -4.44
CA MET A 172 -7.01 -10.22 -4.42
C MET A 172 -8.16 -11.22 -4.25
N SER A 173 -7.86 -12.44 -3.81
CA SER A 173 -8.83 -13.52 -3.75
C SER A 173 -10.00 -13.24 -2.79
N ASN A 174 -11.12 -13.93 -3.00
CA ASN A 174 -12.29 -13.86 -2.12
C ASN A 174 -12.86 -12.44 -1.92
N ASN A 175 -12.96 -11.69 -3.01
CA ASN A 175 -13.56 -10.35 -3.04
C ASN A 175 -14.87 -10.32 -3.84
N ASN A 176 -15.57 -9.18 -3.84
CA ASN A 176 -16.91 -9.01 -4.39
C ASN A 176 -16.93 -8.48 -5.84
N VAL A 177 -15.78 -8.45 -6.51
CA VAL A 177 -15.69 -7.93 -7.88
C VAL A 177 -16.43 -8.85 -8.85
N ASN A 178 -17.45 -8.30 -9.50
CA ASN A 178 -18.25 -8.99 -10.54
C ASN A 178 -17.81 -8.66 -11.97
N GLU A 179 -16.68 -7.96 -12.10
CA GLU A 179 -16.11 -7.52 -13.36
C GLU A 179 -14.94 -8.41 -13.80
N ARG A 180 -14.64 -8.38 -15.10
CA ARG A 180 -13.47 -9.07 -15.65
C ARG A 180 -12.20 -8.39 -15.15
N ILE A 181 -11.19 -9.19 -14.85
CA ILE A 181 -9.82 -8.72 -14.58
C ILE A 181 -9.33 -7.85 -15.76
N PRO A 182 -8.98 -6.58 -15.53
CA PRO A 182 -8.51 -5.67 -16.58
C PRO A 182 -7.22 -6.16 -17.25
N ASP A 183 -7.08 -5.85 -18.54
CA ASP A 183 -5.93 -6.32 -19.31
C ASP A 183 -4.60 -5.71 -18.81
N SER A 184 -4.67 -4.52 -18.18
CA SER A 184 -3.51 -3.83 -17.57
C SER A 184 -2.78 -4.66 -16.51
N ILE A 185 -3.45 -5.60 -15.82
CA ILE A 185 -2.77 -6.50 -14.89
C ILE A 185 -1.79 -7.43 -15.62
N TYR A 186 -2.13 -7.86 -16.84
CA TYR A 186 -1.25 -8.73 -17.62
C TYR A 186 -0.07 -7.97 -18.26
N ASP A 187 -0.13 -6.63 -18.28
CA ASP A 187 0.95 -5.76 -18.75
C ASP A 187 2.00 -5.50 -17.65
N LEU A 188 1.75 -5.92 -16.41
CA LEU A 188 2.68 -5.79 -15.28
C LEU A 188 3.85 -6.77 -15.45
N THR A 189 4.91 -6.33 -16.13
CA THR A 189 6.07 -7.17 -16.49
C THR A 189 6.83 -7.77 -15.31
N GLY A 190 6.74 -7.18 -14.12
CA GLY A 190 7.35 -7.69 -12.88
C GLY A 190 6.48 -8.69 -12.11
N LEU A 191 5.20 -8.83 -12.47
CA LEU A 191 4.25 -9.65 -11.72
C LEU A 191 4.53 -11.14 -11.93
N THR A 192 4.85 -11.83 -10.85
CA THR A 192 5.15 -13.28 -10.83
C THR A 192 4.02 -14.09 -10.23
N ILE A 193 3.25 -13.51 -9.30
CA ILE A 193 2.13 -14.16 -8.63
C ILE A 193 0.89 -13.29 -8.75
N LEU A 194 -0.20 -13.86 -9.27
CA LEU A 194 -1.53 -13.26 -9.30
C LEU A 194 -2.56 -14.25 -8.73
N ASN A 195 -3.12 -13.94 -7.56
CA ASN A 195 -4.19 -14.72 -6.96
C ASN A 195 -5.53 -13.99 -7.01
N VAL A 196 -6.39 -14.44 -7.90
CA VAL A 196 -7.75 -13.94 -8.17
C VAL A 196 -8.79 -15.06 -8.00
N SER A 197 -8.50 -16.02 -7.12
CA SER A 197 -9.43 -17.10 -6.85
C SER A 197 -10.71 -16.58 -6.19
N LYS A 198 -11.85 -17.21 -6.52
CA LYS A 198 -13.20 -16.85 -6.03
C LYS A 198 -13.71 -15.45 -6.40
N HIS A 199 -13.25 -14.86 -7.50
CA HIS A 199 -13.99 -13.76 -8.14
C HIS A 199 -15.21 -14.32 -8.89
N LEU A 200 -16.35 -13.66 -8.77
CA LEU A 200 -17.60 -14.02 -9.45
C LEU A 200 -17.53 -13.58 -10.92
N THR A 201 -16.74 -14.25 -11.75
CA THR A 201 -16.83 -14.05 -13.21
C THR A 201 -16.92 -15.35 -13.98
N ALA A 202 -17.97 -15.45 -14.81
CA ALA A 202 -18.11 -16.45 -15.83
C ALA A 202 -16.93 -16.33 -16.81
N MET A 203 -15.96 -17.23 -16.70
CA MET A 203 -14.76 -17.29 -17.54
C MET A 203 -15.10 -17.25 -19.04
N ARG A 204 -14.65 -16.19 -19.71
CA ARG A 204 -14.09 -16.28 -21.06
C ARG A 204 -12.66 -15.75 -20.99
N LEU A 205 -11.71 -16.66 -20.78
CA LEU A 205 -10.28 -16.34 -20.88
C LEU A 205 -9.96 -15.80 -22.28
N HIS A 206 -9.14 -14.74 -22.34
CA HIS A 206 -8.44 -14.37 -23.56
C HIS A 206 -7.26 -15.33 -23.79
N ALA A 207 -6.87 -15.49 -25.07
CA ALA A 207 -5.81 -16.39 -25.50
C ALA A 207 -4.41 -16.07 -24.91
N HIS A 208 -4.20 -14.87 -24.33
CA HIS A 208 -2.92 -14.48 -23.71
C HIS A 208 -2.73 -15.00 -22.27
N ALA A 209 -3.80 -15.31 -21.54
CA ALA A 209 -3.70 -15.80 -20.16
C ALA A 209 -3.36 -17.31 -20.05
N GLN A 210 -3.33 -18.03 -21.18
CA GLN A 210 -3.03 -19.47 -21.21
C GLN A 210 -1.53 -19.78 -20.98
N SER A 211 -0.61 -18.85 -21.24
CA SER A 211 0.81 -19.03 -20.92
C SER A 211 1.08 -18.87 -19.42
N PHE A 212 0.50 -17.85 -18.79
CA PHE A 212 0.71 -17.53 -17.36
C PHE A 212 0.19 -18.59 -16.40
N LEU A 213 -0.94 -19.25 -16.70
CA LEU A 213 -1.51 -20.28 -15.83
C LEU A 213 -0.86 -21.66 -15.98
N SER A 214 0.05 -21.85 -16.94
CA SER A 214 0.71 -23.13 -17.18
C SER A 214 1.98 -23.35 -16.34
N ASP A 215 2.55 -22.29 -15.77
CA ASP A 215 3.78 -22.36 -14.95
C ASP A 215 3.54 -22.42 -13.43
N SER A 216 2.31 -22.19 -12.95
CA SER A 216 1.93 -22.39 -11.54
C SER A 216 1.29 -23.77 -11.35
N THR A 217 2.09 -24.84 -11.46
CA THR A 217 1.65 -26.19 -11.10
C THR A 217 2.29 -26.66 -9.81
N SER A 218 1.78 -26.17 -8.69
CA SER A 218 1.77 -26.93 -7.45
C SER A 218 0.44 -26.74 -6.71
N HIS A 219 -0.34 -27.83 -6.75
CA HIS A 219 -1.52 -28.15 -5.95
C HIS A 219 -2.90 -27.55 -6.32
N GLN A 220 -3.59 -28.35 -7.16
CA GLN A 220 -4.89 -28.98 -6.89
C GLN A 220 -6.22 -28.26 -7.22
N PHE A 221 -6.96 -28.95 -8.12
CA PHE A 221 -8.40 -28.95 -8.42
C PHE A 221 -9.02 -27.80 -9.20
N LEU A 222 -9.12 -27.99 -10.53
CA LEU A 222 -10.39 -27.87 -11.26
C LEU A 222 -10.44 -28.92 -12.38
N THR A 223 -11.10 -30.05 -12.14
CA THR A 223 -11.64 -30.88 -13.23
C THR A 223 -13.02 -30.33 -13.62
N PRO A 224 -13.31 -30.06 -14.90
CA PRO A 224 -14.66 -29.72 -15.31
C PRO A 224 -15.51 -30.98 -15.40
N SER A 225 -16.54 -31.10 -14.55
CA SER A 225 -17.62 -32.07 -14.77
C SER A 225 -18.57 -31.53 -15.84
N LEU A 226 -18.33 -31.94 -17.09
CA LEU A 226 -19.22 -31.75 -18.24
C LEU A 226 -19.58 -33.12 -18.83
N HIS A 227 -20.77 -33.61 -18.45
CA HIS A 227 -21.63 -34.56 -19.17
C HIS A 227 -22.91 -34.68 -18.32
N SER A 228 -24.13 -34.70 -18.81
CA SER A 228 -24.72 -34.62 -20.14
C SER A 228 -26.22 -34.75 -19.90
N ASP A 229 -27.05 -33.82 -20.36
CA ASP A 229 -28.44 -34.17 -20.68
C ASP A 229 -29.03 -33.20 -21.69
N CYS A 230 -29.00 -33.64 -22.95
CA CYS A 230 -29.88 -33.19 -24.01
C CYS A 230 -30.73 -34.38 -24.41
N THR A 231 -32.03 -34.38 -24.11
CA THR A 231 -33.03 -34.84 -25.10
C THR A 231 -34.43 -34.30 -24.81
N GLN A 232 -34.99 -33.67 -25.85
CA GLN A 232 -36.38 -33.52 -26.24
C GLN A 232 -37.47 -34.24 -25.43
N GLN A 233 -38.58 -33.52 -25.19
CA GLN A 233 -39.90 -34.03 -25.56
C GLN A 233 -40.82 -32.87 -25.98
N ILE A 234 -41.10 -32.85 -27.29
CA ILE A 234 -42.32 -32.28 -27.88
C ILE A 234 -43.29 -33.45 -27.94
N GLU A 235 -44.39 -33.35 -27.21
CA GLU A 235 -45.76 -33.76 -27.58
C GLU A 235 -46.74 -33.24 -26.52
#